data_AF-A0A6S7JDB1-F1
#
_entry.id   AF-A0A6S7JDB1-F1
#
_cell.length_a   1.000
_cell.length_b   1.000
_cell.length_c   1.000
_cell.angle_alpha   90.00
_cell.angle_beta   90.00
_cell.angle_gamma   90.00
#
_symmetry.space_group_name_H-M   'P 1'
#
loop_
_entity.id
_entity.type
_entity.pdbx_description
1 polymer ?
#
loop_
_entity_poly.entity_id
_entity_poly.type
_entity_poly.pdbx_seq_one_letter_code
_entity_poly.pdbx_strand_id
1 'polypeptide(L)'
;ADVWSLGIVLTELVLGELIWSNLTKKSDIKQILGKMLALFMKEKETGENPFCFLLREHGAVGKLEDISPDLRSFIECCLTIKHSKRKNPVELVEHQLFLNCRRTEKVEDSIDIFPAVFRSGELELPVDSSKETTSGDDLLQERPIREIYHLWTLAGGDVFAELKKHDLIKTFPPVCNMPNVILHGGDTLGVAKDRNLLLDDSVVCLSLERVREQLSHVEPTAYYPLLVEKDPCAFESSEMKSLPVVIRERDVEYQFRRIVIFQRLLEGYPYTRDKIIKEARVDIPPLLRDKIWAALLNVT
;
A
#
# COMPACT_ATOMS: atom_id res chain seq x y z
N ALA A 1 1.46 -11.62 0.22
CA ALA A 1 1.61 -12.15 1.59
C ALA A 1 0.35 -12.90 2.04
N ASP A 2 -0.81 -12.47 1.54
CA ASP A 2 -2.15 -12.95 1.92
C ASP A 2 -2.35 -14.46 1.74
N VAL A 3 -1.76 -15.04 0.70
CA VAL A 3 -1.79 -16.50 0.47
C VAL A 3 -1.15 -17.28 1.62
N TRP A 4 -0.05 -16.77 2.19
CA TRP A 4 0.57 -17.42 3.35
C TRP A 4 -0.30 -17.28 4.58
N SER A 5 -0.84 -16.09 4.82
CA SER A 5 -1.77 -15.84 5.93
C SER A 5 -2.99 -16.76 5.84
N LEU A 6 -3.55 -16.96 4.64
CA LEU A 6 -4.62 -17.92 4.40
C LEU A 6 -4.20 -19.34 4.77
N GLY A 7 -3.01 -19.78 4.36
CA GLY A 7 -2.47 -21.09 4.73
C GLY A 7 -2.34 -21.28 6.24
N ILE A 8 -1.90 -20.25 6.96
CA ILE A 8 -1.81 -20.23 8.43
C ILE A 8 -3.21 -20.33 9.05
N VAL A 9 -4.17 -19.51 8.60
CA VAL A 9 -5.56 -19.55 9.09
C VAL A 9 -6.19 -20.93 8.87
N LEU A 10 -6.00 -21.53 7.71
CA LEU A 10 -6.51 -22.88 7.43
C LEU A 10 -5.85 -23.93 8.32
N THR A 11 -4.56 -23.77 8.61
CA THR A 11 -3.86 -24.66 9.55
C THR A 11 -4.39 -24.51 10.97
N GLU A 12 -4.69 -23.29 11.43
CA GLU A 12 -5.33 -23.04 12.73
C GLU A 12 -6.72 -23.68 12.82
N LEU A 13 -7.51 -23.60 11.74
CA LEU A 13 -8.83 -24.23 11.68
C LEU A 13 -8.73 -25.76 11.77
N VAL A 14 -7.74 -26.36 11.11
CA VAL A 14 -7.44 -27.80 11.20
C VAL A 14 -6.98 -28.19 12.62
N LEU A 15 -6.10 -27.38 13.21
CA LEU A 15 -5.59 -27.62 14.56
C LEU A 15 -6.68 -27.43 15.62
N GLY A 16 -7.65 -26.54 15.39
CA GLY A 16 -8.63 -26.10 16.39
C GLY A 16 -8.02 -25.22 17.47
N GLU A 17 -6.76 -24.78 17.29
CA GLU A 17 -6.00 -23.96 18.22
C GLU A 17 -5.21 -22.91 17.44
N LEU A 18 -4.98 -21.76 18.09
CA LEU A 18 -4.14 -20.69 17.53
C LEU A 18 -2.67 -21.11 17.52
N ILE A 19 -2.01 -20.94 16.37
CA ILE A 19 -0.58 -21.21 16.24
C ILE A 19 0.18 -20.24 17.14
N TRP A 20 1.05 -20.79 17.98
CA TRP A 20 1.87 -20.04 18.93
C TRP A 20 1.11 -19.06 19.85
N SER A 21 -0.11 -19.42 20.28
CA SER A 21 -0.98 -18.60 21.15
C SER A 21 -0.29 -17.99 22.39
N ASN A 22 0.66 -18.72 22.98
CA ASN A 22 1.45 -18.29 24.13
C ASN A 22 2.51 -17.21 23.80
N LEU A 23 3.04 -17.19 22.58
CA LEU A 23 4.03 -16.22 22.12
C LEU A 23 3.37 -14.92 21.67
N THR A 24 2.21 -15.04 21.00
CA THR A 24 1.42 -13.89 20.54
C THR A 24 0.92 -13.04 21.71
N LYS A 25 0.46 -13.67 22.80
CA LYS A 25 0.02 -12.97 24.02
C LYS A 25 1.14 -12.22 24.74
N LYS A 26 2.39 -12.68 24.61
CA LYS A 26 3.57 -12.07 25.24
C LYS A 26 4.30 -11.07 24.34
N SER A 27 3.83 -10.87 23.12
CA SER A 27 4.45 -9.96 22.13
C SER A 27 5.92 -10.28 21.84
N ASP A 28 6.35 -11.54 22.03
CA ASP A 28 7.77 -11.89 21.95
C ASP A 28 8.20 -12.13 20.50
N ILE A 29 8.44 -11.02 19.79
CA ILE A 29 8.84 -10.97 18.38
C ILE A 29 10.10 -11.80 18.13
N LYS A 30 11.04 -11.87 19.08
CA LYS A 30 12.29 -12.63 18.93
C LYS A 30 12.02 -14.13 18.84
N GLN A 31 11.11 -14.64 19.67
CA GLN A 31 10.72 -16.04 19.62
C GLN A 31 9.93 -16.38 18.36
N ILE A 32 9.02 -15.50 17.93
CA ILE A 32 8.26 -15.67 16.68
C ILE A 32 9.21 -15.70 15.47
N LEU A 33 10.16 -14.77 15.38
CA LEU A 33 11.19 -14.77 14.34
C LEU A 33 12.04 -16.03 14.40
N GLY A 34 12.43 -16.48 15.60
CA GLY A 34 13.15 -17.73 15.78
C GLY A 34 12.40 -18.95 15.26
N LYS A 35 11.08 -19.02 15.48
CA LYS A 35 10.20 -20.09 14.96
C LYS A 35 10.04 -20.02 13.45
N MET A 36 9.86 -18.82 12.89
CA MET A 36 9.82 -18.61 11.43
C MET A 36 11.15 -18.99 10.76
N LEU A 37 12.28 -18.70 11.39
CA LEU A 37 13.59 -19.14 10.91
C LEU A 37 13.75 -20.66 11.00
N ALA A 38 13.23 -21.30 12.06
CA ALA A 38 13.25 -22.75 12.18
C ALA A 38 12.44 -23.44 11.08
N LEU A 39 11.28 -22.88 10.70
CA LEU A 39 10.50 -23.34 9.54
C LEU A 39 11.33 -23.30 8.25
N PHE A 40 12.04 -22.18 8.03
CA PHE A 40 12.87 -22.00 6.85
C PHE A 40 14.08 -22.94 6.81
N MET A 41 14.76 -23.14 7.94
CA MET A 41 15.91 -24.03 8.02
C MET A 41 15.49 -25.49 7.80
N LYS A 42 14.36 -25.92 8.36
CA LYS A 42 13.87 -27.29 8.20
C LYS A 42 13.40 -27.61 6.79
N GLU A 43 12.76 -26.67 6.09
CA GLU A 43 12.42 -26.86 4.67
C GLU A 43 13.71 -27.08 3.84
N LYS A 44 14.79 -26.36 4.15
CA LYS A 44 16.10 -26.52 3.46
C LYS A 44 16.82 -27.81 3.83
N GLU A 45 16.81 -28.21 5.09
CA GLU A 45 17.58 -29.36 5.59
C GLU A 45 16.88 -30.70 5.39
N THR A 46 15.56 -30.73 5.56
CA THR A 46 14.76 -31.97 5.58
C THR A 46 13.76 -32.07 4.43
N GLY A 47 13.52 -30.99 3.68
CA GLY A 47 12.50 -30.94 2.64
C GLY A 47 11.06 -31.06 3.18
N GLU A 48 10.89 -30.96 4.51
CA GLU A 48 9.60 -31.10 5.16
C GLU A 48 8.74 -29.85 4.91
N ASN A 49 7.51 -30.05 4.44
CA ASN A 49 6.56 -28.96 4.23
C ASN A 49 6.25 -28.25 5.55
N PRO A 50 6.15 -26.90 5.56
CA PRO A 50 5.84 -26.13 6.76
C PRO A 50 4.57 -26.57 7.48
N PHE A 51 3.58 -27.04 6.71
CA PHE A 51 2.34 -27.62 7.25
C PHE A 51 2.58 -28.83 8.18
N CYS A 52 3.37 -29.81 7.72
CA CYS A 52 3.70 -31.00 8.50
C CYS A 52 4.49 -30.65 9.77
N PHE A 53 5.39 -29.68 9.67
CA PHE A 53 6.15 -29.21 10.82
C PHE A 53 5.26 -28.55 11.88
N LEU A 54 4.33 -27.68 11.47
CA LEU A 54 3.38 -27.03 12.38
C LEU A 54 2.49 -28.05 13.09
N LEU A 55 2.02 -29.07 12.38
CA LEU A 55 1.23 -30.15 12.98
C LEU A 55 2.03 -30.98 13.99
N ARG A 56 3.31 -31.27 13.71
CA ARG A 56 4.20 -31.97 14.65
C ARG A 56 4.49 -31.14 15.89
N GLU A 57 4.74 -29.84 15.72
CA GLU A 57 5.02 -28.92 16.83
C GLU A 57 3.85 -28.85 17.81
N HIS A 58 2.62 -28.88 17.30
CA HIS A 58 1.39 -28.88 18.09
C HIS A 58 0.90 -30.27 18.52
N GLY A 59 1.69 -31.33 18.29
CA GLY A 59 1.34 -32.71 18.69
C GLY A 59 0.13 -33.30 17.94
N ALA A 60 -0.28 -32.69 16.83
CA ALA A 60 -1.50 -33.01 16.08
C ALA A 60 -1.24 -33.85 14.82
N VAL A 61 -0.20 -34.70 14.84
CA VAL A 61 0.15 -35.55 13.68
C VAL A 61 -0.97 -36.53 13.33
N GLY A 62 -1.79 -36.95 14.30
CA GLY A 62 -2.94 -37.83 14.07
C GLY A 62 -4.07 -37.20 13.24
N LYS A 63 -4.24 -35.86 13.30
CA LYS A 63 -5.25 -35.15 12.50
C LYS A 63 -4.91 -35.15 11.00
N LEU A 64 -3.69 -35.52 10.64
CA LEU A 64 -3.21 -35.58 9.27
C LEU A 64 -3.88 -36.73 8.47
N GLU A 65 -4.39 -37.75 9.18
CA GLU A 65 -5.19 -38.85 8.60
C GLU A 65 -6.68 -38.47 8.41
N ASP A 66 -7.19 -37.53 9.21
CA ASP A 66 -8.59 -37.08 9.16
C ASP A 66 -8.87 -36.04 8.06
N ILE A 67 -7.82 -35.39 7.54
CA ILE A 67 -7.94 -34.30 6.56
C ILE A 67 -8.03 -34.85 5.14
N SER A 68 -8.92 -34.28 4.32
CA SER A 68 -8.99 -34.63 2.91
C SER A 68 -7.66 -34.33 2.20
N PRO A 69 -7.20 -35.21 1.29
CA PRO A 69 -5.92 -35.02 0.59
C PRO A 69 -5.90 -33.72 -0.22
N ASP A 70 -7.05 -33.28 -0.72
CA ASP A 70 -7.20 -32.00 -1.43
C ASP A 70 -6.97 -30.80 -0.52
N LEU A 71 -7.47 -30.85 0.73
CA LEU A 71 -7.27 -29.76 1.69
C LEU A 71 -5.81 -29.67 2.11
N ARG A 72 -5.18 -30.81 2.33
CA ARG A 72 -3.74 -30.89 2.59
C ARG A 72 -2.92 -30.30 1.44
N SER A 73 -3.17 -30.73 0.20
CA SER A 73 -2.48 -30.19 -0.99
C SER A 73 -2.62 -28.69 -1.11
N PHE A 74 -3.81 -28.16 -0.82
CA PHE A 74 -4.07 -26.72 -0.88
C PHE A 74 -3.30 -25.93 0.17
N ILE A 75 -3.29 -26.40 1.42
CA ILE A 75 -2.55 -25.75 2.50
C ILE A 75 -1.04 -25.79 2.23
N GLU A 76 -0.52 -26.91 1.70
CA GLU A 76 0.88 -27.03 1.28
C GLU A 76 1.23 -26.03 0.16
N CYS A 77 0.34 -25.82 -0.82
CA CYS A 77 0.51 -24.79 -1.85
C CYS A 77 0.54 -23.36 -1.27
N CYS A 78 -0.26 -23.10 -0.23
CA CYS A 78 -0.29 -21.80 0.44
C CYS A 78 0.96 -21.56 1.30
N LEU A 79 1.41 -22.60 2.01
CA LEU A 79 2.55 -22.60 2.92
C LEU A 79 3.88 -22.91 2.22
N THR A 80 4.07 -22.44 0.99
CA THR A 80 5.39 -22.49 0.32
C THR A 80 6.25 -21.31 0.80
N ILE A 81 7.46 -21.57 1.33
CA ILE A 81 8.29 -20.50 1.92
C ILE A 81 8.87 -19.57 0.84
N LYS A 82 9.34 -20.14 -0.29
CA LYS A 82 9.80 -19.33 -1.43
C LYS A 82 8.61 -18.63 -2.10
N HIS A 83 8.54 -17.31 -1.96
CA HIS A 83 7.50 -16.48 -2.56
C HIS A 83 7.38 -16.72 -4.08
N SER A 84 8.49 -16.87 -4.81
CA SER A 84 8.48 -17.09 -6.27
C SER A 84 7.88 -18.43 -6.70
N LYS A 85 7.72 -19.40 -5.79
CA LYS A 85 7.14 -20.71 -6.07
C LYS A 85 5.72 -20.87 -5.51
N ARG A 86 5.29 -19.91 -4.67
CA ARG A 86 3.98 -19.95 -4.05
C ARG A 86 2.94 -19.64 -5.12
N LYS A 87 1.87 -20.43 -5.17
CA LYS A 87 0.78 -20.23 -6.13
C LYS A 87 0.08 -18.89 -5.90
N ASN A 88 -0.32 -18.26 -7.00
CA ASN A 88 -1.07 -17.01 -6.96
C ASN A 88 -2.54 -17.26 -6.55
N PRO A 89 -3.25 -16.27 -5.98
CA PRO A 89 -4.65 -16.42 -5.61
C PRO A 89 -5.55 -16.95 -6.74
N VAL A 90 -5.31 -16.49 -7.97
CA VAL A 90 -6.04 -16.95 -9.16
C VAL A 90 -5.83 -18.44 -9.41
N GLU A 91 -4.58 -18.92 -9.33
CA GLU A 91 -4.23 -20.34 -9.48
C GLU A 91 -4.75 -21.21 -8.32
N LEU A 92 -4.91 -20.63 -7.13
CA LEU A 92 -5.47 -21.32 -5.96
C LEU A 92 -6.97 -21.54 -6.08
N VAL A 93 -7.72 -20.61 -6.67
CA VAL A 93 -9.15 -20.78 -6.97
C VAL A 93 -9.39 -21.90 -8.00
N GLU A 94 -8.37 -22.24 -8.79
CA GLU A 94 -8.38 -23.37 -9.71
C GLU A 94 -8.05 -24.72 -9.08
N HIS A 95 -7.74 -24.76 -7.77
CA HIS A 95 -7.42 -25.99 -7.08
C HIS A 95 -8.60 -26.97 -7.00
N GLN A 96 -8.28 -28.27 -6.97
CA GLN A 96 -9.24 -29.40 -6.94
C GLN A 96 -10.28 -29.27 -5.80
N LEU A 97 -9.89 -28.64 -4.69
CA LEU A 97 -10.78 -28.30 -3.58
C LEU A 97 -12.06 -27.56 -3.98
N PHE A 98 -11.95 -26.64 -4.93
CA PHE A 98 -13.06 -25.76 -5.30
C PHE A 98 -13.92 -26.32 -6.43
N LEU A 99 -13.60 -27.51 -6.96
CA LEU A 99 -14.40 -28.14 -8.02
C LEU A 99 -15.86 -28.35 -7.60
N ASN A 100 -16.09 -28.70 -6.33
CA ASN A 100 -17.43 -28.90 -5.79
C ASN A 100 -18.13 -27.58 -5.45
N CYS A 101 -17.38 -26.52 -5.13
CA CYS A 101 -17.92 -25.18 -4.82
C CYS A 101 -18.28 -24.37 -6.08
N ARG A 102 -17.76 -24.75 -7.25
CA ARG A 102 -18.14 -24.16 -8.55
C ARG A 102 -19.60 -24.42 -8.95
N ARG A 103 -20.30 -25.30 -8.21
CA ARG A 103 -21.75 -25.47 -8.29
C ARG A 103 -22.46 -24.61 -7.27
N THR A 104 -22.30 -23.31 -7.39
CA THR A 104 -23.35 -22.38 -6.99
C THR A 104 -23.69 -21.60 -8.23
N GLU A 105 -24.97 -21.65 -8.58
CA GLU A 105 -25.57 -20.97 -9.72
C GLU A 105 -24.98 -19.56 -9.83
N LYS A 106 -24.77 -19.09 -11.06
CA LYS A 106 -24.50 -17.67 -11.30
C LYS A 106 -25.60 -16.90 -10.57
N VAL A 107 -25.32 -16.43 -9.36
CA VAL A 107 -26.13 -15.41 -8.72
C VAL A 107 -26.02 -14.26 -9.69
N GLU A 108 -27.12 -13.99 -10.41
CA GLU A 108 -27.23 -12.86 -11.31
C GLU A 108 -26.60 -11.66 -10.59
N ASP A 109 -25.60 -11.05 -11.23
CA ASP A 109 -24.82 -9.89 -10.78
C ASP A 109 -25.75 -8.69 -10.46
N SER A 110 -26.53 -8.81 -9.41
CA SER A 110 -27.54 -7.87 -8.93
C SER A 110 -27.32 -7.52 -7.46
N ILE A 111 -26.15 -7.87 -6.93
CA ILE A 111 -25.55 -7.06 -5.88
C ILE A 111 -24.84 -5.94 -6.64
N ASP A 112 -25.51 -4.80 -6.76
CA ASP A 112 -24.87 -3.54 -7.13
C ASP A 112 -23.73 -3.29 -6.13
N ILE A 113 -22.55 -3.79 -6.48
CA ILE A 113 -21.29 -3.37 -5.88
C ILE A 113 -21.27 -1.88 -6.13
N PHE A 114 -21.38 -1.10 -5.04
CA PHE A 114 -21.16 0.33 -4.90
C PHE A 114 -20.88 1.01 -6.25
N PRO A 115 -21.79 1.84 -6.81
CA PRO A 115 -21.67 2.28 -8.19
C PRO A 115 -20.31 2.94 -8.39
N ALA A 116 -19.43 2.23 -9.11
CA ALA A 116 -18.12 2.69 -9.53
C ALA A 116 -18.25 3.73 -10.65
N VAL A 117 -19.27 4.58 -10.57
CA VAL A 117 -19.41 5.77 -11.39
C VAL A 117 -18.40 6.75 -10.82
N PHE A 118 -17.27 6.89 -11.50
CA PHE A 118 -16.27 7.92 -11.22
C PHE A 118 -16.93 9.30 -11.37
N ARG A 119 -17.53 9.81 -10.30
CA ARG A 119 -18.14 11.15 -10.25
C ARG A 119 -17.14 12.29 -10.47
N SER A 120 -15.85 11.97 -10.46
CA SER A 120 -14.75 12.89 -10.74
C SER A 120 -14.50 13.12 -12.24
N GLY A 121 -15.13 12.37 -13.14
CA GLY A 121 -14.91 12.50 -14.59
C GLY A 121 -15.49 13.78 -15.20
N GLU A 122 -16.53 14.34 -14.59
CA GLU A 122 -17.21 15.57 -15.04
C GLU A 122 -16.86 16.78 -14.15
N LEU A 123 -15.79 16.67 -13.35
CA LEU A 123 -15.39 17.74 -12.43
C LEU A 123 -14.78 18.90 -13.20
N GLU A 124 -15.52 19.99 -13.38
CA GLU A 124 -14.98 21.25 -13.87
C GLU A 124 -14.01 21.80 -12.81
N LEU A 125 -12.71 21.77 -13.13
CA LEU A 125 -11.69 22.33 -12.26
C LEU A 125 -11.88 23.84 -12.16
N PRO A 126 -11.83 24.44 -10.96
CA PRO A 126 -11.84 25.88 -10.80
C PRO A 126 -10.72 26.50 -11.64
N VAL A 127 -11.08 27.41 -12.55
CA VAL A 127 -10.10 28.15 -13.34
C VAL A 127 -9.34 29.06 -12.36
N ASP A 128 -8.07 28.72 -12.11
CA ASP A 128 -7.19 29.52 -11.26
C ASP A 128 -7.18 30.96 -11.78
N SER A 129 -7.88 31.83 -11.06
CA SER A 129 -8.08 33.23 -11.40
C SER A 129 -6.90 34.04 -10.89
N SER A 130 -5.66 33.71 -11.26
CA SER A 130 -4.55 34.67 -11.13
C SER A 130 -3.25 34.21 -11.81
N LYS A 131 -2.81 35.10 -12.71
CA LYS A 131 -1.48 35.29 -13.31
C LYS A 131 -1.21 34.47 -14.56
N GLU A 132 -1.22 35.23 -15.67
CA GLU A 132 -0.45 34.98 -16.89
C GLU A 132 0.73 34.07 -16.59
N THR A 133 0.63 32.85 -17.09
CA THR A 133 1.73 31.91 -17.21
C THR A 133 2.86 32.66 -17.90
N THR A 134 3.84 33.12 -17.12
CA THR A 134 5.16 33.42 -17.65
C THR A 134 5.59 32.17 -18.40
N SER A 135 5.82 32.35 -19.69
CA SER A 135 6.24 31.37 -20.69
C SER A 135 7.44 30.53 -20.25
N GLY A 136 7.20 29.56 -19.38
CA GLY A 136 8.15 28.56 -18.92
C GLY A 136 7.35 27.33 -18.52
N ASP A 137 7.67 26.19 -19.13
CA ASP A 137 7.02 24.91 -18.83
C ASP A 137 7.18 24.63 -17.32
N ASP A 138 6.07 24.58 -16.59
CA ASP A 138 6.08 24.21 -15.17
C ASP A 138 6.42 22.72 -15.07
N LEU A 139 7.70 22.42 -14.88
CA LEU A 139 8.22 21.05 -14.84
C LEU A 139 7.53 20.18 -13.77
N LEU A 140 6.89 20.78 -12.77
CA LEU A 140 6.10 20.05 -11.78
C LEU A 140 4.81 19.47 -12.37
N GLN A 141 4.25 20.04 -13.43
CA GLN A 141 3.03 19.52 -14.08
C GLN A 141 3.26 18.16 -14.74
N GLU A 142 4.50 17.88 -15.16
CA GLU A 142 4.87 16.58 -15.75
C GLU A 142 5.08 15.48 -14.70
N ARG A 143 5.04 15.83 -13.42
CA ARG A 143 5.28 14.89 -12.31
C ARG A 143 3.98 14.20 -11.87
N PRO A 144 4.06 12.96 -11.35
CA PRO A 144 2.86 12.25 -10.91
C PRO A 144 2.20 12.92 -9.69
N ILE A 145 0.86 12.98 -9.67
CA ILE A 145 0.09 13.65 -8.60
C ILE A 145 0.44 13.16 -7.19
N ARG A 146 0.71 11.87 -7.02
CA ARG A 146 1.10 11.27 -5.74
C ARG A 146 2.41 11.84 -5.21
N GLU A 147 3.35 12.15 -6.10
CA GLU A 147 4.62 12.79 -5.74
C GLU A 147 4.40 14.25 -5.39
N ILE A 148 3.66 14.99 -6.21
CA ILE A 148 3.35 16.40 -5.97
C ILE A 148 2.68 16.56 -4.60
N TYR A 149 1.69 15.72 -4.30
CA TYR A 149 1.01 15.72 -3.00
C TYR A 149 1.97 15.42 -1.85
N HIS A 150 2.89 14.47 -2.01
CA HIS A 150 3.90 14.18 -0.99
C HIS A 150 4.83 15.40 -0.75
N LEU A 151 5.34 16.02 -1.81
CA LEU A 151 6.19 17.22 -1.70
C LEU A 151 5.43 18.39 -1.08
N TRP A 152 4.14 18.54 -1.42
CA TRP A 152 3.26 19.54 -0.82
C TRP A 152 3.12 19.33 0.70
N THR A 153 2.91 18.08 1.16
CA THR A 153 2.90 17.80 2.60
C THR A 153 4.24 18.08 3.28
N LEU A 154 5.37 17.84 2.61
CA LEU A 154 6.69 18.17 3.14
C LEU A 154 6.93 19.69 3.24
N ALA A 155 6.39 20.46 2.29
CA ALA A 155 6.42 21.93 2.30
C ALA A 155 5.46 22.56 3.34
N GLY A 156 4.90 21.76 4.24
CA GLY A 156 3.98 22.21 5.29
C GLY A 156 2.53 22.33 4.85
N GLY A 157 2.14 21.64 3.77
CA GLY A 157 0.75 21.48 3.38
C GLY A 157 0.00 20.53 4.31
N ASP A 158 -1.20 20.94 4.74
CA ASP A 158 -2.10 20.13 5.57
C ASP A 158 -3.51 20.13 4.96
N VAL A 159 -3.93 18.97 4.47
CA VAL A 159 -5.27 18.81 3.86
C VAL A 159 -6.37 19.10 4.85
N PHE A 160 -6.23 18.71 6.11
CA PHE A 160 -7.26 18.97 7.10
C PHE A 160 -7.35 20.47 7.42
N ALA A 161 -6.23 21.17 7.46
CA ALA A 161 -6.22 22.62 7.66
C ALA A 161 -6.88 23.36 6.47
N GLU A 162 -6.57 22.97 5.23
CA GLU A 162 -7.19 23.58 4.04
C GLU A 162 -8.69 23.26 3.97
N LEU A 163 -9.09 22.00 4.17
CA LEU A 163 -10.52 21.65 4.19
C LEU A 163 -11.28 22.35 5.31
N LYS A 164 -10.65 22.56 6.48
CA LYS A 164 -11.25 23.32 7.58
C LYS A 164 -11.42 24.80 7.24
N LYS A 165 -10.45 25.41 6.55
CA LYS A 165 -10.52 26.80 6.09
C LYS A 165 -11.68 27.03 5.11
N HIS A 166 -12.01 26.00 4.33
CA HIS A 166 -13.14 26.01 3.40
C HIS A 166 -14.44 25.45 4.01
N ASP A 167 -14.51 25.26 5.33
CA ASP A 167 -15.68 24.72 6.05
C ASP A 167 -16.19 23.35 5.56
N LEU A 168 -15.31 22.55 4.92
CA LEU A 168 -15.65 21.23 4.40
C LEU A 168 -15.53 20.10 5.43
N ILE A 169 -14.80 20.32 6.53
CA ILE A 169 -14.74 19.37 7.64
C ILE A 169 -15.94 19.55 8.55
N LYS A 170 -16.90 18.63 8.43
CA LYS A 170 -18.11 18.60 9.25
C LYS A 170 -17.93 17.70 10.46
N THR A 171 -18.41 18.13 11.63
CA THR A 171 -18.35 17.36 12.88
C THR A 171 -19.20 16.10 12.85
N PHE A 172 -20.27 16.09 12.06
CA PHE A 172 -21.14 14.93 11.84
C PHE A 172 -21.28 14.70 10.33
N PRO A 173 -20.55 13.71 9.75
CA PRO A 173 -20.60 13.48 8.33
C PRO A 173 -21.97 12.90 7.93
N PRO A 174 -22.50 13.26 6.74
CA PRO A 174 -23.81 12.81 6.28
C PRO A 174 -23.98 11.28 6.27
N VAL A 175 -22.89 10.54 6.04
CA VAL A 175 -22.86 9.06 6.01
C VAL A 175 -23.23 8.41 7.35
N CYS A 176 -23.07 9.13 8.46
CA CYS A 176 -23.43 8.63 9.78
C CYS A 176 -24.88 8.93 10.18
N ASN A 177 -25.64 9.65 9.34
CA ASN A 177 -27.02 9.96 9.62
C ASN A 177 -27.96 8.86 9.13
N MET A 178 -28.92 8.49 9.97
CA MET A 178 -30.00 7.59 9.57
C MET A 178 -30.84 8.25 8.47
N PRO A 179 -31.15 7.54 7.37
CA PRO A 179 -32.09 8.04 6.37
C PRO A 179 -33.46 8.28 7.04
N ASN A 180 -34.16 9.32 6.61
CA ASN A 180 -35.52 9.59 7.09
C ASN A 180 -36.47 8.52 6.58
N VAL A 181 -37.07 7.76 7.49
CA VAL A 181 -38.11 6.77 7.21
C VAL A 181 -39.46 7.38 7.52
N ILE A 182 -40.40 7.28 6.57
CA ILE A 182 -41.78 7.73 6.74
C ILE A 182 -42.62 6.50 7.08
N LEU A 183 -43.23 6.49 8.27
CA LEU A 183 -44.15 5.45 8.68
C LEU A 183 -45.50 5.61 7.97
N HIS A 184 -46.27 4.53 7.88
CA HIS A 184 -47.59 4.52 7.24
C HIS A 184 -48.59 5.51 7.88
N GLY A 185 -48.34 5.95 9.11
CA GLY A 185 -49.13 6.98 9.81
C GLY A 185 -48.77 8.43 9.47
N GLY A 186 -47.74 8.66 8.65
CA GLY A 186 -47.23 10.01 8.32
C GLY A 186 -46.13 10.50 9.26
N ASP A 187 -45.81 9.75 10.32
CA ASP A 187 -44.70 10.06 11.22
C ASP A 187 -43.35 9.82 10.54
N THR A 188 -42.44 10.77 10.67
CA THR A 188 -41.08 10.67 10.14
C THR A 188 -40.08 10.35 11.25
N LEU A 189 -39.34 9.25 11.09
CA LEU A 189 -38.26 8.85 11.99
C LEU A 189 -36.91 9.07 11.30
N GLY A 190 -36.02 9.85 11.92
CA GLY A 190 -34.68 10.13 11.41
C GLY A 190 -34.20 11.53 11.76
N VAL A 191 -33.08 11.94 11.16
CA VAL A 191 -32.47 13.26 11.42
C VAL A 191 -33.20 14.32 10.60
N ALA A 192 -33.60 15.42 11.27
CA ALA A 192 -34.21 16.57 10.60
C ALA A 192 -33.30 17.08 9.47
N LYS A 193 -33.90 17.50 8.36
CA LYS A 193 -33.15 18.01 7.20
C LYS A 193 -32.41 19.29 7.59
N ASP A 194 -31.12 19.17 7.87
CA ASP A 194 -30.19 20.30 8.01
C ASP A 194 -29.35 20.40 6.73
N ARG A 195 -29.20 21.63 6.20
CA ARG A 195 -28.34 21.90 5.03
C ARG A 195 -26.89 21.57 5.34
N ASN A 196 -26.47 21.65 6.60
CA ASN A 196 -25.13 21.24 7.02
C ASN A 196 -24.91 19.73 6.87
N LEU A 197 -25.97 18.92 6.85
CA LEU A 197 -25.92 17.47 6.67
C LEU A 197 -26.00 17.04 5.20
N LEU A 198 -26.09 17.98 4.26
CA LEU A 198 -26.00 17.66 2.84
C LEU A 198 -24.54 17.41 2.45
N LEU A 199 -24.33 16.56 1.45
CA LEU A 199 -23.03 16.42 0.81
C LEU A 199 -22.66 17.77 0.17
N ASP A 200 -21.46 18.25 0.49
CA ASP A 200 -20.83 19.37 -0.19
C ASP A 200 -19.75 18.77 -1.08
N ASP A 201 -19.91 18.91 -2.40
CA ASP A 201 -19.01 18.41 -3.43
C ASP A 201 -18.03 19.47 -3.95
N SER A 202 -17.91 20.60 -3.24
CA SER A 202 -16.98 21.67 -3.56
C SER A 202 -15.54 21.17 -3.64
N VAL A 203 -14.84 21.60 -4.69
CA VAL A 203 -13.44 21.27 -4.93
C VAL A 203 -12.56 22.40 -4.43
N VAL A 204 -11.56 22.06 -3.62
CA VAL A 204 -10.55 23.01 -3.15
C VAL A 204 -9.25 22.76 -3.91
N CYS A 205 -8.78 23.77 -4.64
CA CYS A 205 -7.47 23.76 -5.27
C CYS A 205 -6.38 23.99 -4.21
N LEU A 206 -5.41 23.07 -4.13
CA LEU A 206 -4.27 23.20 -3.23
C LEU A 206 -3.16 24.03 -3.89
N SER A 207 -2.72 25.11 -3.22
CA SER A 207 -1.64 25.94 -3.74
C SER A 207 -0.29 25.20 -3.72
N LEU A 208 0.40 25.20 -4.87
CA LEU A 208 1.76 24.66 -5.04
C LEU A 208 2.85 25.73 -4.89
N GLU A 209 2.51 26.97 -4.52
CA GLU A 209 3.47 28.09 -4.43
C GLU A 209 4.67 27.77 -3.54
N ARG A 210 4.43 27.21 -2.34
CA ARG A 210 5.51 26.83 -1.42
C ARG A 210 6.44 25.76 -1.98
N VAL A 211 5.89 24.79 -2.72
CA VAL A 211 6.68 23.74 -3.37
C VAL A 211 7.52 24.36 -4.48
N ARG A 212 6.95 25.27 -5.27
CA ARG A 212 7.67 26.02 -6.32
C ARG A 212 8.78 26.89 -5.74
N GLU A 213 8.54 27.57 -4.62
CA GLU A 213 9.56 28.36 -3.92
C GLU A 213 10.73 27.49 -3.46
N GLN A 214 10.45 26.36 -2.82
CA GLN A 214 11.49 25.42 -2.34
C GLN A 214 12.29 24.78 -3.48
N LEU A 215 11.66 24.56 -4.64
CA LEU A 215 12.31 23.95 -5.81
C LEU A 215 12.81 24.97 -6.84
N SER A 216 12.71 26.28 -6.56
CA SER A 216 13.07 27.35 -7.50
C SER A 216 14.56 27.37 -7.87
N HIS A 217 15.43 26.85 -6.99
CA HIS A 217 16.87 26.75 -7.19
C HIS A 217 17.31 25.43 -7.84
N VAL A 218 16.38 24.51 -8.08
CA VAL A 218 16.68 23.19 -8.60
C VAL A 218 16.84 23.25 -10.12
N GLU A 219 17.98 22.80 -10.62
CA GLU A 219 18.24 22.75 -12.06
C GLU A 219 17.27 21.80 -12.79
N PRO A 220 16.87 22.09 -14.04
CA PRO A 220 16.03 21.20 -14.86
C PRO A 220 16.60 19.79 -15.02
N THR A 221 17.92 19.63 -14.94
CA THR A 221 18.61 18.32 -14.97
C THR A 221 18.21 17.40 -13.82
N ALA A 222 17.76 17.96 -12.70
CA ALA A 222 17.29 17.18 -11.54
C ALA A 222 15.89 16.58 -11.76
N TYR A 223 15.09 17.14 -12.66
CA TYR A 223 13.77 16.62 -13.04
C TYR A 223 13.88 15.42 -13.99
N TYR A 224 14.95 15.37 -14.79
CA TYR A 224 15.20 14.32 -15.79
C TYR A 224 16.65 13.81 -15.73
N PRO A 225 17.05 13.08 -14.66
CA PRO A 225 18.41 12.61 -14.51
C PRO A 225 18.77 11.56 -15.56
N LEU A 226 19.89 11.78 -16.27
CA LEU A 226 20.45 10.81 -17.21
C LEU A 226 21.16 9.69 -16.45
N LEU A 227 20.65 8.46 -16.60
CA LEU A 227 21.20 7.28 -15.92
C LEU A 227 22.57 6.82 -16.47
N VAL A 228 22.98 7.27 -17.66
CA VAL A 228 24.11 6.71 -18.43
C VAL A 228 25.44 7.40 -18.12
N GLU A 229 25.46 8.69 -17.80
CA GLU A 229 26.67 9.50 -17.93
C GLU A 229 27.27 10.03 -16.60
N LYS A 230 26.53 9.98 -15.49
CA LYS A 230 27.02 10.44 -14.17
C LYS A 230 26.53 9.54 -13.04
N ASP A 231 27.30 9.50 -11.95
CA ASP A 231 26.78 9.00 -10.68
C ASP A 231 25.55 9.86 -10.29
N PRO A 232 24.34 9.27 -10.18
CA PRO A 232 23.11 10.03 -9.91
C PRO A 232 23.19 10.87 -8.64
N CYS A 233 24.09 10.50 -7.73
CA CYS A 233 24.30 11.04 -6.39
C CYS A 233 25.30 12.21 -6.28
N ALA A 234 25.82 12.77 -7.39
CA ALA A 234 26.86 13.81 -7.32
C ALA A 234 26.42 15.11 -6.59
N PHE A 235 25.11 15.30 -6.38
CA PHE A 235 24.55 16.49 -5.74
C PHE A 235 24.51 16.42 -4.21
N GLU A 236 24.75 15.26 -3.59
CA GLU A 236 24.70 15.20 -2.13
C GLU A 236 25.85 15.98 -1.51
N SER A 237 25.56 17.23 -1.11
CA SER A 237 26.45 18.06 -0.29
C SER A 237 26.93 17.23 0.90
N SER A 238 28.21 17.35 1.22
CA SER A 238 28.80 16.70 2.39
C SER A 238 28.03 17.02 3.68
N GLU A 239 27.39 18.19 3.73
CA GLU A 239 26.57 18.63 4.86
C GLU A 239 25.30 17.78 5.00
N MET A 240 24.60 17.51 3.90
CA MET A 240 23.35 16.77 3.93
C MET A 240 23.53 15.32 4.37
N LYS A 241 24.63 14.68 3.96
CA LYS A 241 25.02 13.33 4.40
C LYS A 241 25.26 13.23 5.90
N SER A 242 25.66 14.32 6.54
CA SER A 242 25.93 14.37 7.98
C SER A 242 24.64 14.49 8.82
N LEU A 243 23.52 14.88 8.20
CA LEU A 243 22.25 15.09 8.90
C LEU A 243 21.56 13.75 9.21
N PRO A 244 20.93 13.63 10.40
CA PRO A 244 20.08 12.49 10.73
C PRO A 244 18.99 12.24 9.68
N VAL A 245 18.64 10.97 9.48
CA VAL A 245 17.61 10.52 8.52
C VAL A 245 16.30 11.32 8.67
N VAL A 246 15.85 11.56 9.91
CA VAL A 246 14.62 12.30 10.20
C VAL A 246 14.62 13.72 9.63
N ILE A 247 15.79 14.37 9.55
CA ILE A 247 15.94 15.71 8.98
C ILE A 247 15.90 15.61 7.46
N ARG A 248 16.64 14.66 6.88
CA ARG A 248 16.64 14.42 5.42
C ARG A 248 15.28 14.01 4.88
N GLU A 249 14.50 13.25 5.64
CA GLU A 249 13.13 12.86 5.27
C GLU A 249 12.13 14.02 5.25
N ARG A 250 12.46 15.15 5.89
CA ARG A 250 11.62 16.35 5.92
C ARG A 250 12.04 17.42 4.91
N ASP A 251 13.20 17.25 4.28
CA ASP A 251 13.73 18.21 3.32
C ASP A 251 13.09 18.01 1.94
N VAL A 252 12.46 19.06 1.41
CA VAL A 252 11.68 19.01 0.16
C VAL A 252 12.58 18.72 -1.04
N GLU A 253 13.71 19.43 -1.17
CA GLU A 253 14.61 19.29 -2.32
C GLU A 253 15.29 17.92 -2.32
N TYR A 254 15.77 17.48 -1.16
CA TYR A 254 16.39 16.18 -1.02
C TYR A 254 15.42 15.06 -1.35
N GLN A 255 14.21 15.10 -0.77
CA GLN A 255 13.20 14.09 -1.08
C GLN A 255 12.82 14.11 -2.57
N PHE A 256 12.65 15.28 -3.17
CA PHE A 256 12.40 15.42 -4.60
C PHE A 256 13.49 14.70 -5.43
N ARG A 257 14.76 15.01 -5.22
CA ARG A 257 15.88 14.41 -5.97
C ARG A 257 15.95 12.89 -5.77
N ARG A 258 15.78 12.40 -4.54
CA ARG A 258 15.76 10.95 -4.25
C ARG A 258 14.60 10.27 -4.96
N ILE A 259 13.40 10.85 -4.92
CA ILE A 259 12.19 10.31 -5.56
C ILE A 259 12.39 10.21 -7.07
N VAL A 260 12.86 11.27 -7.73
CA VAL A 260 13.07 11.30 -9.18
C VAL A 260 14.05 10.20 -9.61
N ILE A 261 15.18 10.07 -8.91
CA ILE A 261 16.18 9.03 -9.21
C ILE A 261 15.58 7.63 -9.05
N PHE A 262 14.91 7.35 -7.93
CA PHE A 262 14.35 6.02 -7.70
C PHE A 262 13.22 5.67 -8.65
N GLN A 263 12.36 6.61 -9.05
CA GLN A 263 11.36 6.37 -10.09
C GLN A 263 12.03 5.93 -11.38
N ARG A 264 13.06 6.67 -11.82
CA ARG A 264 13.77 6.36 -13.07
C ARG A 264 14.50 5.01 -13.00
N LEU A 265 15.05 4.67 -11.85
CA LEU A 265 15.65 3.35 -11.63
C LEU A 265 14.61 2.24 -11.61
N LEU A 266 13.46 2.43 -10.97
CA LEU A 266 12.39 1.44 -10.92
C LEU A 266 11.78 1.18 -12.31
N GLU A 267 11.64 2.21 -13.15
CA GLU A 267 11.24 2.06 -14.55
C GLU A 267 12.20 1.17 -15.36
N GLY A 268 13.50 1.24 -15.05
CA GLY A 268 14.53 0.41 -15.70
C GLY A 268 14.77 -0.95 -15.04
N TYR A 269 14.04 -1.29 -13.97
CA TYR A 269 14.16 -2.60 -13.30
C TYR A 269 13.66 -3.70 -14.25
N PRO A 270 14.35 -4.85 -14.39
CA PRO A 270 15.43 -5.38 -13.53
C PRO A 270 16.86 -4.96 -13.90
N TYR A 271 17.08 -4.28 -15.03
CA TYR A 271 18.42 -3.97 -15.54
C TYR A 271 19.18 -2.91 -14.71
N THR A 272 18.44 -2.10 -13.95
CA THR A 272 18.98 -1.07 -13.04
C THR A 272 19.19 -1.56 -11.61
N ARG A 273 19.03 -2.86 -11.33
CA ARG A 273 19.08 -3.41 -9.95
C ARG A 273 20.33 -3.00 -9.18
N ASP A 274 21.50 -3.05 -9.81
CA ASP A 274 22.77 -2.69 -9.16
C ASP A 274 22.80 -1.21 -8.75
N LYS A 275 22.19 -0.33 -9.55
CA LYS A 275 22.04 1.09 -9.23
C LYS A 275 21.04 1.32 -8.11
N ILE A 276 19.93 0.57 -8.07
CA ILE A 276 18.98 0.60 -6.94
C ILE A 276 19.69 0.21 -5.65
N ILE A 277 20.51 -0.84 -5.66
CA ILE A 277 21.30 -1.27 -4.49
C ILE A 277 22.28 -0.17 -4.07
N LYS A 278 22.99 0.44 -5.03
CA LYS A 278 23.94 1.53 -4.75
C LYS A 278 23.25 2.73 -4.10
N GLU A 279 22.14 3.19 -4.67
CA GLU A 279 21.39 4.33 -4.14
C GLU A 279 20.73 4.02 -2.80
N ALA A 280 20.18 2.81 -2.62
CA ALA A 280 19.54 2.40 -1.38
C ALA A 280 20.50 2.34 -0.17
N ARG A 281 21.82 2.19 -0.41
CA ARG A 281 22.83 2.29 0.66
C ARG A 281 22.95 3.70 1.23
N VAL A 282 22.55 4.71 0.47
CA VAL A 282 22.61 6.11 0.88
C VAL A 282 21.33 6.49 1.63
N ASP A 283 20.18 6.28 0.98
CA ASP A 283 18.87 6.49 1.58
C ASP A 283 17.74 5.88 0.74
N ILE A 284 16.59 5.62 1.35
CA ILE A 284 15.38 5.16 0.65
C ILE A 284 14.25 6.16 0.95
N PRO A 285 13.78 6.95 -0.05
CA PRO A 285 12.75 7.96 0.17
C PRO A 285 11.46 7.31 0.67
N PRO A 286 10.78 7.89 1.68
CA PRO A 286 9.57 7.31 2.27
C PRO A 286 8.48 6.99 1.24
N LEU A 287 8.30 7.86 0.24
CA LEU A 287 7.25 7.73 -0.77
C LEU A 287 7.31 6.44 -1.60
N LEU A 288 8.52 5.94 -1.88
CA LEU A 288 8.78 4.80 -2.76
C LEU A 288 9.35 3.59 -2.02
N ARG A 289 9.41 3.65 -0.70
CA ARG A 289 10.07 2.66 0.16
C ARG A 289 9.57 1.25 -0.11
N ASP A 290 8.26 1.09 -0.22
CA ASP A 290 7.59 -0.17 -0.57
C ASP A 290 8.11 -0.77 -1.88
N LYS A 291 8.08 0.02 -2.97
CA LYS A 291 8.52 -0.42 -4.31
C LYS A 291 10.02 -0.72 -4.36
N ILE A 292 10.83 0.06 -3.65
CA ILE A 292 12.28 -0.13 -3.59
C ILE A 292 12.61 -1.42 -2.83
N TRP A 293 11.99 -1.66 -1.68
CA TRP A 293 12.16 -2.91 -0.94
C TRP A 293 11.68 -4.13 -1.73
N ALA A 294 10.55 -4.01 -2.43
CA ALA A 294 10.05 -5.04 -3.35
C ALA A 294 11.11 -5.39 -4.42
N ALA A 295 11.69 -4.39 -5.08
CA ALA A 295 12.75 -4.58 -6.07
C ALA A 295 14.03 -5.20 -5.46
N LEU A 296 14.45 -4.76 -4.27
CA LEU A 296 15.63 -5.28 -3.57
C LEU A 296 15.45 -6.74 -3.15
N LEU A 297 14.27 -7.09 -2.64
CA LEU A 297 13.93 -8.44 -2.18
C LEU A 297 13.49 -9.37 -3.30
N ASN A 298 13.36 -8.86 -4.53
CA ASN A 298 12.84 -9.60 -5.68
C ASN A 298 11.41 -10.13 -5.47
N VAL A 299 10.57 -9.35 -4.79
CA VAL A 299 9.17 -9.68 -4.52
C VAL A 299 8.31 -8.71 -5.33
N THR A 300 7.72 -9.18 -6.43
CA THR A 300 6.76 -8.44 -7.25
C THR A 300 5.33 -8.82 -6.89
#